data_AF-D0LNT8-F1
#
_entry.id   AF-D0LNT8-F1
#
_cell.length_a   1.000
_cell.length_b   1.000
_cell.length_c   1.000
_cell.angle_alpha   90.00
_cell.angle_beta   90.00
_cell.angle_gamma   90.00
#
_symmetry.space_group_name_H-M   'P 1'
#
loop_
_entity.id
_entity.type
_entity.pdbx_description
1 polymer ?
#
loop_
_entity_poly.entity_id
_entity_poly.type
_entity_poly.pdbx_seq_one_letter_code
_entity_poly.pdbx_strand_id
1 'polypeptide(L)'
;MAARDGAMNSSSTSAATQPPPDRPGSPAGGPLVQRYRRAARTPWGLLLPAVGMGLIGAAGIRFLGEHTLALVQIAYLGLGLLVAALVATGRPRLDAAWPRLGGWLVLGVLVFIPLVGDPHQGARRWIDIGPIHARASLFLVPLVVAAAASYLPRQLWRAAALLAGTAIALQLQPDLVSTFALAAAAVVLLWATPAQGSALLGGALAAAIAVWREPFIPPVPHVEQVLSVLARAQPWLVGLAALLGLWLVLAGLRLARRYPHPVGQRPARSAEFGAEVRCPKKIPAAGGP
;
A
#
# COMPACT_ATOMS: atom_id res chain seq x y z
N MET A 1 71.63 -4.60 -31.52
CA MET A 1 71.13 -4.49 -32.92
C MET A 1 69.80 -5.23 -32.97
N ALA A 2 68.60 -4.66 -33.15
CA ALA A 2 68.10 -3.31 -33.45
C ALA A 2 66.64 -3.29 -32.90
N ALA A 3 66.17 -2.24 -32.18
CA ALA A 3 65.34 -1.12 -32.68
C ALA A 3 64.06 -1.61 -33.42
N ARG A 4 62.81 -1.28 -33.08
CA ARG A 4 62.11 0.02 -32.87
C ARG A 4 60.67 -0.32 -32.42
N ASP A 5 60.12 0.31 -31.39
CA ASP A 5 59.27 1.51 -31.41
C ASP A 5 57.97 1.43 -32.24
N GLY A 6 56.85 1.62 -31.52
CA GLY A 6 55.82 2.59 -31.92
C GLY A 6 54.52 2.08 -32.55
N ALA A 7 53.43 2.11 -31.78
CA ALA A 7 52.08 2.49 -32.27
C ALA A 7 51.14 2.67 -31.07
N MET A 8 51.04 3.90 -30.56
CA MET A 8 49.86 4.78 -30.71
C MET A 8 48.69 4.48 -29.75
N ASN A 9 48.85 5.04 -28.55
CA ASN A 9 47.74 5.49 -27.70
C ASN A 9 46.96 6.60 -28.41
N SER A 10 45.83 6.28 -29.04
CA SER A 10 44.82 7.26 -29.43
C SER A 10 43.91 7.57 -28.24
N SER A 11 44.41 8.44 -27.37
CA SER A 11 43.61 9.12 -26.35
C SER A 11 42.71 10.15 -27.04
N SER A 12 41.61 9.69 -27.63
CA SER A 12 40.50 10.55 -28.01
C SER A 12 39.85 11.08 -26.73
N THR A 13 40.42 12.18 -26.25
CA THR A 13 39.83 13.08 -25.27
C THR A 13 38.59 13.66 -25.92
N SER A 14 37.50 12.88 -25.89
CA SER A 14 36.17 13.34 -26.22
C SER A 14 35.87 14.46 -25.25
N ALA A 15 35.97 15.69 -25.77
CA ALA A 15 35.57 16.90 -25.08
C ALA A 15 34.10 16.71 -24.71
N ALA A 16 33.88 16.19 -23.51
CA ALA A 16 32.59 16.15 -22.86
C ALA A 16 32.09 17.59 -22.89
N THR A 17 31.17 17.83 -23.83
CA THR A 17 30.48 19.11 -23.98
C THR A 17 29.87 19.35 -22.62
N GLN A 18 30.51 20.23 -21.83
CA GLN A 18 29.97 20.62 -20.55
C GLN A 18 28.57 21.15 -20.86
N PRO A 19 27.52 20.56 -20.26
CA PRO A 19 26.18 21.09 -20.45
C PRO A 19 26.24 22.58 -20.11
N PRO A 20 25.66 23.45 -20.95
CA PRO A 20 25.75 24.89 -20.78
C PRO A 20 25.34 25.24 -19.34
N PRO A 21 26.08 26.14 -18.66
CA PRO A 21 25.77 26.52 -17.28
C PRO A 21 24.31 26.91 -17.19
N ASP A 22 23.60 26.24 -16.28
CA ASP A 22 22.18 26.42 -16.02
C ASP A 22 21.85 27.91 -16.01
N ARG A 23 21.05 28.36 -16.98
CA ARG A 23 20.65 29.77 -17.08
C ARG A 23 19.99 30.17 -15.75
N PRO A 24 20.59 31.09 -14.97
CA PRO A 24 19.99 31.60 -13.75
C PRO A 24 18.80 32.46 -14.16
N GLY A 25 17.60 31.88 -14.15
CA GLY A 25 16.39 32.59 -14.56
C GLY A 25 15.38 31.76 -15.35
N SER A 26 15.63 30.48 -15.64
CA SER A 26 14.51 29.60 -16.01
C SER A 26 13.55 29.60 -14.82
N PRO A 27 12.30 30.07 -14.96
CA PRO A 27 11.35 30.13 -13.86
C PRO A 27 11.03 28.70 -13.48
N ALA A 28 11.86 28.13 -12.60
CA ALA A 28 11.59 26.93 -11.86
C ALA A 28 10.26 27.21 -11.18
N GLY A 29 9.19 26.72 -11.80
CA GLY A 29 7.84 27.18 -11.57
C GLY A 29 7.63 27.33 -10.08
N GLY A 30 7.25 28.53 -9.66
CA GLY A 30 7.15 28.88 -8.24
C GLY A 30 6.34 27.83 -7.47
N PRO A 31 6.39 27.82 -6.13
CA PRO A 31 5.80 26.78 -5.30
C PRO A 31 4.34 26.42 -5.67
N LEU A 32 3.58 27.35 -6.25
CA LEU A 32 2.26 27.13 -6.85
C LEU A 32 2.27 26.21 -8.09
N VAL A 33 3.16 26.41 -9.06
CA VAL A 33 3.28 25.55 -10.27
C VAL A 33 3.71 24.14 -9.89
N GLN A 34 4.58 23.98 -8.89
CA GLN A 34 4.90 22.66 -8.35
C GLN A 34 3.70 22.00 -7.65
N ARG A 35 2.86 22.76 -6.93
CA ARG A 35 1.60 22.26 -6.35
C ARG A 35 0.61 21.84 -7.43
N TYR A 36 0.42 22.63 -8.48
CA TYR A 36 -0.43 22.27 -9.62
C TYR A 36 0.09 21.03 -10.35
N ARG A 37 1.40 20.90 -10.59
CA ARG A 37 1.99 19.67 -11.17
C ARG A 37 1.82 18.45 -10.27
N ARG A 38 1.80 18.60 -8.94
CA ARG A 38 1.51 17.49 -8.01
C ARG A 38 0.02 17.14 -7.98
N ALA A 39 -0.87 18.14 -7.98
CA ALA A 39 -2.31 17.94 -8.06
C ALA A 39 -2.75 17.30 -9.40
N ALA A 40 -2.12 17.67 -10.52
CA ALA A 40 -2.32 17.04 -11.82
C ALA A 40 -1.78 15.60 -11.90
N ARG A 41 -0.93 15.18 -10.94
CA ARG A 41 -0.45 13.80 -10.79
C ARG A 41 -1.31 12.97 -9.85
N THR A 42 -2.38 13.52 -9.28
CA THR A 42 -3.36 12.71 -8.56
C THR A 42 -3.82 11.62 -9.51
N PRO A 43 -3.78 10.33 -9.10
CA PRO A 43 -4.22 9.25 -9.96
C PRO A 43 -5.75 9.30 -10.06
N TRP A 44 -6.27 10.25 -10.84
CA TRP A 44 -7.68 10.36 -11.24
C TRP A 44 -8.19 9.06 -11.82
N GLY A 45 -7.27 8.34 -12.47
CA GLY A 45 -7.03 6.91 -12.29
C GLY A 45 -7.83 6.30 -11.14
N LEU A 46 -7.16 5.91 -10.07
CA LEU A 46 -7.76 5.23 -8.93
C LEU A 46 -9.01 5.88 -8.30
N LEU A 47 -9.15 7.21 -8.34
CA LEU A 47 -10.24 7.88 -7.63
C LEU A 47 -11.61 7.69 -8.30
N LEU A 48 -11.70 7.91 -9.61
CA LEU A 48 -12.97 7.84 -10.35
C LEU A 48 -13.71 6.48 -10.25
N PRO A 49 -13.07 5.32 -10.44
CA PRO A 49 -13.77 4.03 -10.29
C PRO A 49 -14.11 3.70 -8.84
N ALA A 50 -13.35 4.19 -7.85
CA ALA A 50 -13.67 3.99 -6.44
C ALA A 50 -14.96 4.75 -6.08
N VAL A 51 -15.05 6.00 -6.53
CA VAL A 51 -16.28 6.79 -6.42
C VAL A 51 -17.43 6.12 -7.21
N GLY A 52 -17.16 5.68 -8.44
CA GLY A 52 -18.13 4.99 -9.28
C GLY A 52 -18.69 3.72 -8.62
N MET A 53 -17.84 2.86 -8.04
CA MET A 53 -18.27 1.69 -7.28
C MET A 53 -19.14 2.08 -6.07
N GLY A 54 -18.75 3.10 -5.31
CA GLY A 54 -19.52 3.59 -4.18
C GLY A 54 -20.92 4.07 -4.59
N LEU A 55 -21.02 4.80 -5.70
CA LEU A 55 -22.29 5.30 -6.24
C LEU A 55 -23.17 4.17 -6.79
N ILE A 56 -22.58 3.19 -7.48
CA ILE A 56 -23.32 1.99 -7.95
C ILE A 56 -23.88 1.23 -6.74
N GLY A 57 -23.10 1.08 -5.66
CA GLY A 57 -23.58 0.47 -4.43
C GLY A 57 -24.76 1.22 -3.81
N ALA A 58 -24.67 2.54 -3.70
CA ALA A 58 -25.77 3.38 -3.20
C ALA A 58 -27.03 3.30 -4.09
N ALA A 59 -26.85 3.27 -5.42
CA ALA A 59 -27.95 3.09 -6.37
C ALA A 59 -28.61 1.72 -6.21
N GLY A 60 -27.82 0.65 -6.02
CA GLY A 60 -28.33 -0.69 -5.73
C GLY A 60 -29.14 -0.76 -4.44
N ILE A 61 -28.67 -0.15 -3.36
CA ILE A 61 -29.41 -0.07 -2.08
C ILE A 61 -30.73 0.70 -2.26
N ARG A 62 -30.68 1.84 -2.97
CA ARG A 62 -31.89 2.62 -3.29
C ARG A 62 -32.90 1.81 -4.10
N PHE A 63 -32.42 0.98 -5.04
CA PHE A 63 -33.27 0.12 -5.87
C PHE A 63 -34.01 -0.94 -5.04
N LEU A 64 -33.46 -1.36 -3.91
CA LEU A 64 -34.11 -2.26 -2.96
C LEU A 64 -35.20 -1.57 -2.10
N GLY A 65 -35.46 -0.27 -2.31
CA GLY A 65 -36.42 0.52 -1.53
C GLY A 65 -35.84 1.17 -0.28
N GLU A 66 -34.56 0.96 0.00
CA GLU A 66 -33.90 1.40 1.24
C GLU A 66 -33.28 2.81 1.11
N HIS A 67 -34.14 3.83 1.04
CA HIS A 67 -33.71 5.22 0.81
C HIS A 67 -32.75 5.76 1.88
N THR A 68 -33.03 5.47 3.15
CA THR A 68 -32.20 5.94 4.28
C THR A 68 -30.81 5.32 4.22
N LEU A 69 -30.71 4.01 3.96
CA LEU A 69 -29.42 3.32 3.85
C LEU A 69 -28.61 3.80 2.65
N ALA A 70 -29.25 4.12 1.53
CA ALA A 70 -28.58 4.71 0.38
C ALA A 70 -27.96 6.09 0.71
N LEU A 71 -28.67 6.93 1.48
CA LEU A 71 -28.12 8.21 1.94
C LEU A 71 -26.95 8.02 2.92
N VAL A 72 -27.07 7.06 3.84
CA VAL A 72 -25.96 6.68 4.73
C VAL A 72 -24.73 6.21 3.93
N GLN A 73 -24.93 5.42 2.87
CA GLN A 73 -23.85 4.98 2.00
C GLN A 73 -23.15 6.16 1.29
N ILE A 74 -23.93 7.14 0.81
CA ILE A 74 -23.39 8.37 0.19
C ILE A 74 -22.61 9.20 1.22
N ALA A 75 -23.13 9.32 2.44
CA ALA A 75 -22.45 10.00 3.53
C ALA A 75 -21.11 9.33 3.88
N TYR A 76 -21.08 7.99 3.96
CA TYR A 76 -19.84 7.24 4.18
C TYR A 76 -18.85 7.37 3.02
N LEU A 77 -19.33 7.39 1.77
CA LEU A 77 -18.49 7.66 0.61
C LEU A 77 -17.85 9.06 0.71
N GLY A 78 -18.66 10.08 1.06
CA GLY A 78 -18.18 11.44 1.29
C GLY A 78 -17.15 11.53 2.41
N LEU A 79 -17.40 10.85 3.53
CA LEU A 79 -16.45 10.76 4.65
C LEU A 79 -15.14 10.08 4.25
N GLY A 80 -15.21 8.97 3.50
CA GLY A 80 -14.04 8.28 2.98
C GLY A 80 -13.20 9.15 2.05
N LEU A 81 -13.85 9.92 1.17
CA LEU A 81 -13.18 10.88 0.29
C LEU A 81 -12.54 12.03 1.08
N LEU A 82 -13.20 12.52 2.12
CA LEU A 82 -12.65 13.54 3.00
C LEU A 82 -11.39 13.03 3.71
N VAL A 83 -11.45 11.83 4.30
CA VAL A 83 -10.29 11.20 4.94
C VAL A 83 -9.15 11.01 3.93
N ALA A 84 -9.45 10.52 2.72
CA ALA A 84 -8.46 10.37 1.67
C ALA A 84 -7.81 11.71 1.28
N ALA A 85 -8.60 12.79 1.19
CA ALA A 85 -8.10 14.14 0.91
C ALA A 85 -7.24 14.69 2.06
N LEU A 86 -7.62 14.44 3.32
CA LEU A 86 -6.83 14.81 4.50
C LEU A 86 -5.50 14.05 4.54
N VAL A 87 -5.51 12.75 4.24
CA VAL A 87 -4.27 11.94 4.15
C VAL A 87 -3.38 12.42 3.00
N ALA A 88 -3.98 12.77 1.86
CA ALA A 88 -3.25 13.25 0.68
C ALA A 88 -2.65 14.66 0.87
N THR A 89 -3.31 15.53 1.66
CA THR A 89 -2.83 16.88 1.98
C THR A 89 -1.88 16.90 3.17
N GLY A 90 -2.04 15.95 4.10
CA GLY A 90 -1.08 15.67 5.13
C GLY A 90 0.30 15.40 4.53
N ARG A 91 1.35 15.71 5.29
CA ARG A 91 2.68 15.15 5.04
C ARG A 91 2.82 13.91 5.91
N PRO A 92 2.27 12.74 5.56
CA PRO A 92 2.60 11.54 6.29
C PRO A 92 4.06 11.21 5.95
N ARG A 93 4.99 11.77 6.73
CA ARG A 93 6.28 11.12 6.98
C ARG A 93 5.99 9.94 7.90
N LEU A 94 5.25 8.97 7.38
CA LEU A 94 5.15 7.67 8.01
C LEU A 94 6.50 7.03 7.75
N ASP A 95 7.46 7.34 8.63
CA ASP A 95 8.72 6.63 8.67
C ASP A 95 8.42 5.14 8.75
N ALA A 96 9.24 4.31 8.10
CA ALA A 96 9.01 2.86 8.01
C ALA A 96 8.84 2.15 9.38
N ALA A 97 9.17 2.82 10.48
CA ALA A 97 8.88 2.37 11.85
C ALA A 97 7.38 2.31 12.17
N TRP A 98 6.58 3.27 11.69
CA TRP A 98 5.14 3.34 11.98
C TRP A 98 4.34 2.17 11.40
N PRO A 99 4.51 1.80 10.11
CA PRO A 99 3.87 0.61 9.57
C PRO A 99 4.25 -0.65 10.34
N ARG A 100 5.51 -0.80 10.76
CA ARG A 100 5.98 -1.98 11.48
C ARG A 100 5.31 -2.13 12.85
N LEU A 101 5.34 -1.07 13.66
CA LEU A 101 4.68 -1.08 14.96
C LEU A 101 3.17 -1.24 14.81
N GLY A 102 2.59 -0.49 13.85
CA GLY A 102 1.18 -0.56 13.51
C GLY A 102 0.75 -1.97 13.13
N GLY A 103 1.48 -2.68 12.26
CA GLY A 103 1.13 -4.03 11.83
C GLY A 103 1.02 -5.03 12.99
N TRP A 104 1.97 -5.02 13.93
CA TRP A 104 1.92 -5.92 15.10
C TRP A 104 0.84 -5.53 16.09
N LEU A 105 0.65 -4.22 16.34
CA LEU A 105 -0.44 -3.74 17.18
C LEU A 105 -1.79 -4.16 16.59
N VAL A 106 -1.96 -3.98 15.29
CA VAL A 106 -3.14 -4.38 14.52
C VAL A 106 -3.40 -5.89 14.63
N LEU A 107 -2.36 -6.71 14.50
CA LEU A 107 -2.48 -8.15 14.69
C LEU A 107 -2.95 -8.48 16.12
N GLY A 108 -2.39 -7.80 17.13
CA GLY A 108 -2.84 -7.93 18.52
C GLY A 108 -4.32 -7.59 18.69
N VAL A 109 -4.77 -6.49 18.07
CA VAL A 109 -6.19 -6.10 18.07
C VAL A 109 -7.06 -7.17 17.39
N LEU A 110 -6.66 -7.70 16.23
CA LEU A 110 -7.40 -8.77 15.55
C LEU A 110 -7.50 -10.05 16.40
N VAL A 111 -6.47 -10.41 17.14
CA VAL A 111 -6.52 -11.56 18.06
C VAL A 111 -7.40 -11.28 19.27
N PHE A 112 -7.44 -10.02 19.73
CA PHE A 112 -8.19 -9.62 20.91
C PHE A 112 -9.71 -9.47 20.67
N ILE A 113 -10.12 -9.00 19.49
CA ILE A 113 -11.55 -8.77 19.16
C ILE A 113 -12.44 -10.00 19.39
N PRO A 114 -12.08 -11.24 18.96
CA PRO A 114 -12.90 -12.42 19.25
C PRO A 114 -13.18 -12.66 20.73
N LEU A 115 -12.28 -12.21 21.61
CA LEU A 115 -12.35 -12.46 23.05
C LEU A 115 -13.30 -11.49 23.77
N VAL A 116 -13.37 -10.24 23.30
CA VAL A 116 -14.09 -9.15 23.99
C VAL A 116 -15.25 -8.60 23.18
N GLY A 117 -15.23 -8.75 21.85
CA GLY A 117 -16.24 -8.17 20.96
C GLY A 117 -17.61 -8.78 21.17
N ASP A 118 -18.64 -7.94 20.97
CA ASP A 118 -20.02 -8.37 21.03
C ASP A 118 -20.39 -9.21 19.78
N PRO A 119 -21.16 -10.30 19.96
CA PRO A 119 -21.60 -11.10 18.83
C PRO A 119 -22.63 -10.34 18.01
N HIS A 120 -22.28 -9.97 16.79
CA HIS A 120 -23.20 -9.36 15.83
C HIS A 120 -23.42 -10.32 14.65
N GLN A 121 -24.67 -10.74 14.43
CA GLN A 121 -25.01 -11.74 13.40
C GLN A 121 -24.19 -13.05 13.51
N GLY A 122 -23.93 -13.50 14.74
CA GLY A 122 -23.15 -14.72 14.99
C GLY A 122 -21.64 -14.59 14.84
N ALA A 123 -21.11 -13.38 14.57
CA ALA A 123 -19.68 -13.12 14.47
C ALA A 123 -19.23 -11.92 15.33
N ARG A 124 -18.15 -12.10 16.09
CA ARG A 124 -17.51 -11.05 16.90
C ARG A 124 -16.42 -10.35 16.06
N ARG A 125 -16.83 -9.45 15.15
CA ARG A 125 -15.92 -8.77 14.19
C ARG A 125 -16.15 -7.26 14.04
N TRP A 126 -17.20 -6.74 14.68
CA TRP A 126 -17.57 -5.34 14.62
C TRP A 126 -17.07 -4.61 15.86
N ILE A 127 -16.60 -3.38 15.66
CA ILE A 127 -16.32 -2.44 16.74
C ILE A 127 -17.44 -1.41 16.69
N ASP A 128 -18.27 -1.43 17.72
CA ASP A 128 -19.41 -0.53 17.85
C ASP A 128 -19.02 0.63 18.76
N ILE A 129 -18.94 1.84 18.20
CA ILE A 129 -18.64 3.07 18.93
C ILE A 129 -19.82 4.02 18.72
N GLY A 130 -20.85 3.86 19.55
CA GLY A 130 -22.10 4.61 19.43
C GLY A 130 -22.77 4.37 18.06
N PRO A 131 -23.00 5.40 17.23
CA PRO A 131 -23.62 5.24 15.91
C PRO A 131 -22.67 4.67 14.84
N ILE A 132 -21.39 4.48 15.15
CA ILE A 132 -20.38 4.01 14.21
C ILE A 132 -20.21 2.51 14.38
N HIS A 133 -20.62 1.77 13.35
CA HIS A 133 -20.39 0.34 13.23
C HIS A 133 -19.26 0.13 12.23
N ALA A 134 -18.07 -0.18 12.72
CA ALA A 134 -16.89 -0.35 11.90
C ALA A 134 -16.42 -1.81 11.94
N ARG A 135 -16.23 -2.41 10.76
CA ARG A 135 -15.54 -3.69 10.66
C ARG A 135 -14.05 -3.45 10.81
N ALA A 136 -13.44 -3.95 11.88
CA ALA A 136 -12.04 -3.68 12.20
C ALA A 136 -11.11 -4.12 11.05
N SER A 137 -11.33 -5.32 10.52
CA SER A 137 -10.53 -5.91 9.45
C SER A 137 -10.39 -5.02 8.20
N LEU A 138 -11.39 -4.18 7.90
CA LEU A 138 -11.36 -3.24 6.76
C LEU A 138 -10.20 -2.25 6.84
N PHE A 139 -9.86 -1.79 8.05
CA PHE A 139 -8.75 -0.86 8.29
C PHE A 139 -7.45 -1.57 8.63
N LEU A 140 -7.57 -2.70 9.32
CA LEU A 140 -6.45 -3.46 9.87
C LEU A 140 -5.68 -4.22 8.78
N VAL A 141 -6.36 -4.85 7.81
CA VAL A 141 -5.69 -5.61 6.74
C VAL A 141 -4.76 -4.74 5.88
N PRO A 142 -5.15 -3.56 5.38
CA PRO A 142 -4.24 -2.68 4.63
C PRO A 142 -2.98 -2.28 5.43
N LEU A 143 -3.11 -2.05 6.74
CA LEU A 143 -1.99 -1.71 7.62
C LEU A 143 -1.03 -2.90 7.78
N VAL A 144 -1.55 -4.11 7.97
CA VAL A 144 -0.76 -5.35 8.01
C VAL A 144 0.00 -5.55 6.70
N VAL A 145 -0.67 -5.35 5.56
CA VAL A 145 -0.04 -5.50 4.24
C VAL A 145 1.08 -4.47 4.04
N ALA A 146 0.84 -3.21 4.42
CA ALA A 146 1.87 -2.17 4.38
C ALA A 146 3.06 -2.48 5.31
N ALA A 147 2.78 -3.01 6.50
CA ALA A 147 3.79 -3.45 7.45
C ALA A 147 4.63 -4.61 6.89
N ALA A 148 3.97 -5.63 6.33
CA ALA A 148 4.60 -6.78 5.69
C ALA A 148 5.49 -6.33 4.51
N ALA A 149 4.99 -5.44 3.67
CA ALA A 149 5.75 -4.85 2.57
C ALA A 149 7.03 -4.14 3.06
N SER A 150 6.97 -3.46 4.22
CA SER A 150 8.12 -2.75 4.80
C SER A 150 9.24 -3.66 5.34
N TYR A 151 8.95 -4.94 5.55
CA TYR A 151 9.92 -5.96 5.94
C TYR A 151 10.61 -6.59 4.73
N LEU A 152 9.97 -6.58 3.56
CA LEU A 152 10.51 -7.19 2.35
C LEU A 152 11.59 -6.31 1.69
N PRO A 153 12.58 -6.92 1.02
CA PRO A 153 12.88 -8.36 0.97
C PRO A 153 13.75 -8.85 2.15
N ARG A 154 14.07 -7.98 3.12
CA ARG A 154 15.14 -8.25 4.10
C ARG A 154 14.74 -9.17 5.24
N GLN A 155 13.49 -9.11 5.68
CA GLN A 155 12.98 -9.77 6.88
C GLN A 155 11.75 -10.61 6.50
N LEU A 156 11.94 -11.52 5.53
CA LEU A 156 10.89 -12.39 4.97
C LEU A 156 10.08 -13.09 6.05
N TRP A 157 10.75 -13.66 7.06
CA TRP A 157 10.07 -14.39 8.14
C TRP A 157 9.11 -13.50 8.94
N ARG A 158 9.42 -12.21 9.13
CA ARG A 158 8.52 -11.26 9.82
C ARG A 158 7.32 -10.91 8.96
N ALA A 159 7.52 -10.70 7.67
CA ALA A 159 6.43 -10.50 6.73
C ALA A 159 5.51 -11.72 6.69
N ALA A 160 6.08 -12.92 6.56
CA ALA A 160 5.34 -14.18 6.54
C ALA A 160 4.60 -14.42 7.87
N ALA A 161 5.27 -14.22 9.02
CA ALA A 161 4.64 -14.37 10.33
C ALA A 161 3.48 -13.38 10.53
N LEU A 162 3.64 -12.14 10.08
CA LEU A 162 2.61 -11.13 10.18
C LEU A 162 1.39 -11.47 9.30
N LEU A 163 1.62 -11.87 8.04
CA LEU A 163 0.54 -12.28 7.13
C LEU A 163 -0.16 -13.56 7.61
N ALA A 164 0.60 -14.59 8.00
CA ALA A 164 0.06 -15.85 8.50
C ALA A 164 -0.69 -15.64 9.83
N GLY A 165 -0.12 -14.89 10.77
CA GLY A 165 -0.78 -14.54 12.02
C GLY A 165 -2.09 -13.78 11.78
N THR A 166 -2.11 -12.85 10.83
CA THR A 166 -3.34 -12.14 10.45
C THR A 166 -4.36 -13.08 9.83
N ALA A 167 -3.95 -14.01 8.96
CA ALA A 167 -4.84 -15.00 8.37
C ALA A 167 -5.45 -15.94 9.43
N ILE A 168 -4.68 -16.32 10.46
CA ILE A 168 -5.18 -17.09 11.60
C ILE A 168 -6.15 -16.26 12.43
N ALA A 169 -5.81 -15.00 12.73
CA ALA A 169 -6.68 -14.12 13.51
C ALA A 169 -8.01 -13.84 12.79
N LEU A 170 -7.99 -13.70 11.46
CA LEU A 170 -9.20 -13.60 10.64
C LEU A 170 -10.00 -14.90 10.63
N GLN A 171 -9.40 -16.08 10.69
CA GLN A 171 -10.19 -17.33 10.83
C GLN A 171 -10.92 -17.43 12.17
N LEU A 172 -10.38 -16.83 13.24
CA LEU A 172 -11.08 -16.73 14.52
C LEU A 172 -12.29 -15.79 14.44
N GLN A 173 -12.35 -14.93 13.42
CA GLN A 173 -13.43 -13.99 13.13
C GLN A 173 -14.00 -14.30 11.74
N PRO A 174 -14.93 -15.25 11.55
CA PRO A 174 -15.32 -15.73 10.22
C PRO A 174 -15.64 -14.58 9.24
N ASP A 175 -14.65 -14.18 8.45
CA ASP A 175 -14.59 -12.94 7.66
C ASP A 175 -13.80 -13.22 6.38
N LEU A 176 -14.41 -14.10 5.58
CA LEU A 176 -13.97 -14.50 4.25
C LEU A 176 -13.49 -13.34 3.39
N VAL A 177 -14.19 -12.20 3.41
CA VAL A 177 -13.86 -11.04 2.55
C VAL A 177 -12.48 -10.50 2.88
N SER A 178 -12.19 -10.33 4.18
CA SER A 178 -10.90 -9.81 4.64
C SER A 178 -9.78 -10.84 4.46
N THR A 179 -10.07 -12.12 4.67
CA THR A 179 -9.13 -13.21 4.43
C THR A 179 -8.76 -13.30 2.95
N PHE A 180 -9.74 -13.17 2.06
CA PHE A 180 -9.51 -13.13 0.61
C PHE A 180 -8.71 -11.90 0.20
N ALA A 181 -9.04 -10.71 0.74
CA ALA A 181 -8.30 -9.49 0.48
C ALA A 181 -6.83 -9.61 0.93
N LEU A 182 -6.58 -10.21 2.10
CA LEU A 182 -5.23 -10.50 2.59
C LEU A 182 -4.49 -11.49 1.69
N ALA A 183 -5.14 -12.56 1.24
CA ALA A 183 -4.57 -13.54 0.33
C ALA A 183 -4.17 -12.90 -1.01
N ALA A 184 -5.07 -12.10 -1.60
CA ALA A 184 -4.80 -11.36 -2.83
C ALA A 184 -3.62 -10.39 -2.66
N ALA A 185 -3.57 -9.66 -1.54
CA ALA A 185 -2.45 -8.78 -1.23
C ALA A 185 -1.13 -9.55 -1.07
N ALA A 186 -1.14 -10.73 -0.43
CA ALA A 186 0.03 -11.58 -0.31
C ALA A 186 0.54 -12.08 -1.68
N VAL A 187 -0.36 -12.42 -2.60
CA VAL A 187 -0.01 -12.77 -4.00
C VAL A 187 0.60 -11.57 -4.74
N VAL A 188 0.09 -10.35 -4.52
CA VAL A 188 0.69 -9.15 -5.11
C VAL A 188 2.09 -8.90 -4.54
N LEU A 189 2.29 -9.08 -3.23
CA LEU A 189 3.61 -8.95 -2.60
C LEU A 189 4.59 -10.01 -3.12
N LEU A 190 4.15 -11.27 -3.25
CA LEU A 190 4.88 -12.36 -3.89
C LEU A 190 5.43 -11.98 -5.25
N TRP A 191 4.53 -11.49 -6.09
CA TRP A 191 4.85 -11.13 -7.46
C TRP A 191 5.77 -9.91 -7.54
N ALA A 192 5.66 -8.98 -6.60
CA ALA A 192 6.56 -7.84 -6.48
C ALA A 192 7.96 -8.23 -5.97
N THR A 193 8.10 -9.37 -5.28
CA THR A 193 9.39 -9.86 -4.73
C THR A 193 9.69 -11.31 -5.14
N PRO A 194 9.92 -11.59 -6.44
CA PRO A 194 9.97 -12.95 -6.98
C PRO A 194 11.13 -13.81 -6.46
N ALA A 195 12.23 -13.18 -6.03
CA ALA A 195 13.43 -13.88 -5.53
C ALA A 195 13.21 -14.67 -4.21
N GLN A 196 12.04 -14.53 -3.56
CA GLN A 196 11.75 -15.12 -2.25
C GLN A 196 10.39 -15.83 -2.20
N GLY A 197 9.91 -16.31 -3.36
CA GLY A 197 8.54 -16.76 -3.58
C GLY A 197 8.02 -17.85 -2.63
N SER A 198 8.86 -18.76 -2.13
CA SER A 198 8.36 -19.93 -1.38
C SER A 198 7.72 -19.59 -0.02
N ALA A 199 8.28 -18.67 0.77
CA ALA A 199 7.74 -18.37 2.10
C ALA A 199 6.44 -17.56 2.05
N LEU A 200 6.33 -16.63 1.10
CA LEU A 200 5.11 -15.87 0.90
C LEU A 200 4.03 -16.74 0.22
N LEU A 201 4.42 -17.77 -0.56
CA LEU A 201 3.50 -18.79 -1.09
C LEU A 201 2.87 -19.57 0.05
N GLY A 202 3.65 -19.91 1.08
CA GLY A 202 3.13 -20.52 2.31
C GLY A 202 2.08 -19.65 3.00
N GLY A 203 2.29 -18.33 3.07
CA GLY A 203 1.29 -17.39 3.61
C GLY A 203 0.02 -17.28 2.75
N ALA A 204 0.16 -17.21 1.43
CA ALA A 204 -0.96 -17.19 0.50
C ALA A 204 -1.76 -18.51 0.53
N LEU A 205 -1.07 -19.65 0.63
CA LEU A 205 -1.67 -20.97 0.74
C LEU A 205 -2.41 -21.14 2.07
N ALA A 206 -1.82 -20.67 3.18
CA ALA A 206 -2.49 -20.68 4.48
C ALA A 206 -3.78 -19.86 4.46
N ALA A 207 -3.78 -18.69 3.80
CA ALA A 207 -4.97 -17.88 3.62
C ALA A 207 -6.00 -18.53 2.66
N ALA A 208 -5.56 -19.27 1.65
CA ALA A 208 -6.46 -20.01 0.77
C ALA A 208 -7.12 -21.21 1.48
N ILE A 209 -6.35 -21.96 2.28
CA ILE A 209 -6.85 -23.06 3.11
C ILE A 209 -7.83 -22.53 4.16
N ALA A 210 -7.56 -21.35 4.72
CA ALA A 210 -8.45 -20.66 5.64
C ALA A 210 -9.84 -20.42 5.03
N VAL A 211 -9.88 -19.85 3.82
CA VAL A 211 -11.13 -19.58 3.09
C VAL A 211 -11.94 -20.86 2.88
N TRP A 212 -11.27 -21.99 2.68
CA TRP A 212 -11.93 -23.27 2.41
C TRP A 212 -12.60 -23.90 3.65
N ARG A 213 -12.18 -23.53 4.88
CA ARG A 213 -12.67 -24.15 6.13
C ARG A 213 -13.80 -23.39 6.84
N GLU A 214 -14.14 -22.17 6.42
CA GLU A 214 -15.16 -21.41 7.16
C GLU A 214 -16.56 -22.03 6.99
N PRO A 215 -17.31 -22.22 8.09
CA PRO A 215 -18.69 -22.67 8.03
C PRO A 215 -19.56 -21.62 7.32
N PHE A 216 -20.42 -22.08 6.43
CA PHE A 216 -21.31 -21.24 5.63
C PHE A 216 -22.24 -20.42 6.55
N ILE A 217 -21.94 -19.13 6.72
CA ILE A 217 -22.88 -18.17 7.33
C ILE A 217 -23.88 -17.78 6.23
N PRO A 218 -25.20 -17.85 6.47
CA PRO A 218 -26.18 -17.47 5.46
C PRO A 218 -25.97 -16.00 5.03
N PRO A 219 -26.08 -15.71 3.73
CA PRO A 219 -25.71 -14.41 3.20
C PRO A 219 -26.63 -13.32 3.74
N VAL A 220 -26.04 -12.23 4.25
CA VAL A 220 -26.79 -11.07 4.73
C VAL A 220 -27.50 -10.41 3.54
N PRO A 221 -28.85 -10.34 3.51
CA PRO A 221 -29.59 -9.91 2.32
C PRO A 221 -29.13 -8.55 1.77
N HIS A 222 -28.94 -7.57 2.65
CA HIS A 222 -28.62 -6.20 2.27
C HIS A 222 -27.13 -5.94 1.97
N VAL A 223 -26.27 -6.96 2.08
CA VAL A 223 -24.82 -6.82 1.80
C VAL A 223 -24.40 -7.76 0.69
N GLU A 224 -24.78 -9.03 0.80
CA GLU A 224 -24.33 -10.09 -0.10
C GLU A 224 -25.32 -10.33 -1.24
N GLN A 225 -26.62 -10.09 -1.01
CA GLN A 225 -27.62 -10.25 -2.06
C GLN A 225 -27.82 -8.99 -2.91
N VAL A 226 -27.28 -7.83 -2.53
CA VAL A 226 -27.39 -6.60 -3.33
C VAL A 226 -26.89 -6.84 -4.75
N LEU A 227 -25.71 -7.47 -4.90
CA LEU A 227 -25.17 -7.78 -6.23
C LEU A 227 -25.99 -8.83 -6.97
N SER A 228 -26.55 -9.83 -6.27
CA SER A 228 -27.35 -10.87 -6.94
C SER A 228 -28.73 -10.39 -7.36
N VAL A 229 -29.34 -9.49 -6.58
CA VAL A 229 -30.60 -8.82 -6.92
C VAL A 229 -30.35 -7.80 -8.02
N LEU A 230 -29.29 -7.00 -7.90
CA LEU A 230 -28.90 -6.04 -8.95
C LEU A 230 -28.50 -6.75 -10.24
N ALA A 231 -27.86 -7.92 -10.19
CA ALA A 231 -27.54 -8.71 -11.37
C ALA A 231 -28.80 -9.21 -12.09
N ARG A 232 -29.83 -9.58 -11.33
CA ARG A 232 -31.12 -10.03 -11.89
C ARG A 232 -31.92 -8.86 -12.48
N ALA A 233 -31.92 -7.70 -11.82
CA ALA A 233 -32.66 -6.54 -12.28
C ALA A 233 -31.94 -5.77 -13.39
N GLN A 234 -30.63 -5.56 -13.26
CA GLN A 234 -29.80 -4.69 -14.08
C GLN A 234 -28.38 -5.28 -14.23
N PRO A 235 -28.21 -6.39 -14.99
CA PRO A 235 -26.93 -7.12 -15.10
C PRO A 235 -25.76 -6.26 -15.58
N TRP A 236 -26.05 -5.26 -16.42
CA TRP A 236 -25.04 -4.34 -16.94
C TRP A 236 -24.39 -3.48 -15.85
N LEU A 237 -25.11 -3.12 -14.76
CA LEU A 237 -24.53 -2.38 -13.64
C LEU A 237 -23.53 -3.21 -12.86
N VAL A 238 -23.83 -4.50 -12.65
CA VAL A 238 -22.91 -5.44 -12.00
C VAL A 238 -21.69 -5.66 -12.88
N GLY A 239 -21.88 -5.79 -14.20
CA GLY A 239 -20.78 -5.81 -15.17
C GLY A 239 -19.90 -4.56 -15.10
N LEU A 240 -20.51 -3.37 -15.04
CA LEU A 240 -19.80 -2.11 -14.89
C LEU A 240 -19.02 -2.03 -13.57
N ALA A 241 -19.64 -2.41 -12.45
CA ALA A 241 -18.97 -2.44 -11.15
C ALA A 241 -17.76 -3.40 -11.15
N ALA A 242 -17.90 -4.57 -11.77
CA ALA A 242 -16.80 -5.52 -11.94
C ALA A 242 -15.67 -4.95 -12.79
N LEU A 243 -15.98 -4.26 -13.89
CA LEU A 243 -14.99 -3.59 -14.74
C LEU A 243 -14.26 -2.46 -14.00
N LEU A 244 -14.99 -1.64 -13.23
CA LEU A 244 -14.39 -0.59 -12.39
C LEU A 244 -13.48 -1.17 -11.31
N GLY A 245 -13.91 -2.26 -10.66
CA GLY A 245 -13.10 -3.00 -9.69
C GLY A 245 -11.84 -3.59 -10.29
N LEU A 246 -11.94 -4.23 -11.46
CA LEU A 246 -10.78 -4.75 -12.19
C LEU A 246 -9.83 -3.63 -12.59
N TRP A 247 -10.37 -2.51 -13.08
CA TRP A 247 -9.57 -1.36 -13.45
C TRP A 247 -8.84 -0.76 -12.25
N LEU A 248 -9.47 -0.69 -11.07
CA LEU A 248 -8.83 -0.25 -9.82
C LEU A 248 -7.61 -1.09 -9.50
N VAL A 249 -7.74 -2.42 -9.58
CA VAL A 249 -6.63 -3.35 -9.35
C VAL A 249 -5.51 -3.11 -10.37
N LEU A 250 -5.84 -3.05 -11.66
CA LEU A 250 -4.85 -2.85 -12.72
C LEU A 250 -4.15 -1.48 -12.63
N ALA A 251 -4.89 -0.42 -12.35
CA ALA A 251 -4.35 0.92 -12.14
C ALA A 251 -3.45 0.95 -10.90
N GLY A 252 -3.83 0.27 -9.83
CA GLY A 252 -3.03 0.15 -8.61
C GLY A 252 -1.71 -0.57 -8.87
N LEU A 253 -1.74 -1.70 -9.59
CA LEU A 253 -0.55 -2.44 -9.99
C LEU A 253 0.37 -1.62 -10.90
N ARG A 254 -0.20 -0.88 -11.87
CA ARG A 254 0.57 0.05 -12.73
C ARG A 254 1.21 1.16 -11.92
N LEU A 255 0.51 1.71 -10.93
CA LEU A 255 1.04 2.76 -10.06
C LEU A 255 2.18 2.22 -9.19
N ALA A 256 1.99 1.06 -8.56
CA ALA A 256 3.01 0.40 -7.75
C ALA A 256 4.30 0.14 -8.54
N ARG A 257 4.19 -0.26 -9.81
CA ARG A 257 5.35 -0.43 -10.71
C ARG A 257 6.07 0.86 -11.05
N ARG A 258 5.36 1.99 -11.14
CA ARG A 258 5.94 3.31 -11.48
C ARG A 258 6.64 3.98 -10.31
N TYR A 259 6.25 3.64 -9.09
CA TYR A 259 6.82 4.19 -7.86
C TYR A 259 7.47 3.09 -7.03
N PRO A 260 8.55 2.47 -7.50
CA PRO A 260 9.30 1.52 -6.69
C PRO A 260 9.72 2.23 -5.40
N HIS A 261 9.25 1.71 -4.26
CA HIS A 261 9.58 2.28 -2.97
C HIS A 261 11.11 2.31 -2.79
N PRO A 262 11.71 3.43 -2.37
CA PRO A 262 13.15 3.51 -2.06
C PRO A 262 13.56 2.70 -0.82
N VAL A 263 12.66 1.84 -0.29
CA VAL A 263 12.87 0.96 0.86
C VAL A 263 13.89 -0.10 0.48
N GLY A 264 15.17 0.25 0.55
CA GLY A 264 16.21 -0.58 -0.04
C GLY A 264 17.50 0.16 -0.30
N GLN A 265 17.43 1.36 -0.84
CA GLN A 265 18.63 2.14 -1.11
C GLN A 265 19.17 2.65 0.22
N ARG A 266 20.30 2.07 0.68
CA ARG A 266 21.12 2.73 1.69
C ARG A 266 21.30 4.17 1.21
N PRO A 267 21.08 5.20 2.04
CA PRO A 267 21.62 6.49 1.70
C PRO A 267 23.11 6.26 1.45
N ALA A 268 23.59 6.52 0.23
CA ALA A 268 24.99 6.35 -0.14
C ALA A 268 25.96 7.17 0.73
N ARG A 269 25.42 7.96 1.68
CA ARG A 269 26.12 8.77 2.67
C ARG A 269 27.11 8.05 3.58
N SER A 270 27.10 6.72 3.68
CA SER A 270 28.16 6.03 4.44
C SER A 270 29.50 5.93 3.71
N ALA A 271 29.56 6.24 2.40
CA ALA A 271 30.83 6.31 1.68
C ALA A 271 31.49 7.70 1.76
N GLU A 272 30.71 8.79 1.86
CA GLU A 272 31.27 10.15 1.94
C GLU A 272 31.71 10.56 3.35
N PHE A 273 31.04 10.09 4.40
CA PHE A 273 31.44 10.42 5.79
C PHE A 273 32.71 9.71 6.27
N GLY A 274 33.24 8.75 5.51
CA GLY A 274 34.49 8.06 5.83
C GLY A 274 35.75 8.69 5.24
N ALA A 275 35.63 9.69 4.35
CA ALA A 275 36.77 10.23 3.61
C ALA A 275 37.41 11.49 4.24
N GLU A 276 36.75 12.15 5.20
CA GLU A 276 37.16 13.49 5.63
C GLU A 276 37.33 13.69 7.14
N VAL A 277 37.51 12.62 7.91
CA VAL A 277 38.19 12.73 9.22
C VAL A 277 39.67 12.40 9.02
N ARG A 278 40.35 13.17 8.16
CA ARG A 278 41.81 13.31 8.31
C ARG A 278 42.02 14.07 9.61
N CYS A 279 42.45 13.36 10.65
CA CYS A 279 42.97 14.00 11.85
C CYS A 279 43.96 15.10 11.43
N PRO A 280 43.83 16.33 11.96
CA PRO A 280 44.80 17.38 11.70
C PRO A 280 46.18 16.85 12.08
N LYS A 281 47.07 16.92 11.09
CA LYS A 281 48.49 16.61 11.15
C LYS A 281 49.08 17.17 12.45
N LYS A 282 49.72 16.30 13.24
CA LYS A 282 50.46 16.62 14.48
C LYS A 282 51.06 18.02 14.43
N ILE A 283 50.65 18.88 15.37
CA ILE A 283 51.33 20.14 15.66
C ILE A 283 52.75 19.76 16.14
N PRO A 284 53.82 20.29 15.50
CA PRO A 284 55.18 20.03 15.96
C PRO A 284 55.35 20.60 17.37
N ALA A 285 55.93 19.79 18.26
CA ALA A 285 56.26 20.19 19.63
C ALA A 285 57.17 21.43 19.57
N ALA A 286 56.71 22.53 20.18
CA ALA A 286 57.56 23.67 20.45
C ALA A 286 58.64 23.20 21.43
N GLY A 287 59.89 23.16 20.94
CA GLY A 287 61.05 23.03 21.79
C GLY A 287 61.10 24.21 22.76
N GLY A 288 61.11 23.90 24.06
CA GLY A 288 61.46 24.82 25.12
C GLY A 288 62.83 24.44 25.71
N PRO A 289 63.58 25.44 26.21
CA PRO A 289 65.03 25.44 26.44
C PRO A 289 65.52 24.50 27.56
#